data_AF-A0A397VWK1-F1
#
_entry.id   AF-A0A397VWK1-F1
#
_cell.length_a   1.000
_cell.length_b   1.000
_cell.length_c   1.000
_cell.angle_alpha   90.00
_cell.angle_beta   90.00
_cell.angle_gamma   90.00
#
_symmetry.space_group_name_H-M   'P 1'
#
loop_
_entity.id
_entity.type
_entity.pdbx_description
1 polymer ?
#
loop_
_entity_poly.entity_id
_entity_poly.type
_entity_poly.pdbx_seq_one_letter_code
_entity_poly.pdbx_strand_id
1 'polypeptide(L)'
;MASKIFMGNMLELMEKILNNLDKEIRSLYSCALVSRHWCEMSIPIIWRNPFSLYIVKPTFISIYISSFEDLEDDVKSILKEYGININFQNPLFPYVRFLEILSLDSLNSSETLSETRNLNRNPKPRPKPETSTETLKLPKHQ
;
A
#
# COMPACT_ATOMS: atom_id res chain seq x y z
N MET A 1 7.71 33.54 27.94
CA MET A 1 8.74 33.57 26.87
C MET A 1 9.61 32.31 26.81
N ALA A 2 9.83 31.59 27.92
CA ALA A 2 10.62 30.35 27.92
C ALA A 2 10.00 29.17 27.13
N SER A 3 8.67 29.08 27.01
CA SER A 3 8.02 27.97 26.29
C SER A 3 8.26 27.98 24.78
N LYS A 4 8.39 29.16 24.15
CA LYS A 4 8.64 29.30 22.70
C LYS A 4 10.05 28.90 22.30
N ILE A 5 11.05 29.22 23.14
CA ILE A 5 12.46 28.89 22.89
C ILE A 5 12.70 27.39 23.11
N PHE A 6 12.10 26.80 24.15
CA PHE A 6 12.18 25.36 24.39
C PHE A 6 11.51 24.56 23.27
N MET A 7 10.36 25.01 22.75
CA MET A 7 9.72 24.38 21.59
C MET A 7 10.56 24.47 20.31
N GLY A 8 11.24 25.60 20.05
CA GLY A 8 12.08 25.75 18.87
C GLY A 8 13.21 24.72 18.78
N ASN A 9 13.98 24.57 19.87
CA ASN A 9 15.07 23.59 19.91
C ASN A 9 14.56 22.15 19.85
N MET A 10 13.40 21.87 20.45
CA MET A 10 12.79 20.54 20.39
C MET A 10 12.30 20.18 18.98
N LEU A 11 11.75 21.14 18.24
CA LEU A 11 11.34 20.93 16.85
C LEU A 11 12.55 20.65 15.94
N GLU A 12 13.64 21.39 16.09
CA GLU A 12 14.86 21.14 15.30
C GLU A 12 15.46 19.75 15.59
N LEU A 13 15.45 19.33 16.86
CA LEU A 13 15.89 17.99 17.24
C LEU A 13 14.98 16.90 16.68
N MET A 14 13.66 17.08 16.76
CA MET A 14 12.69 16.17 16.18
C MET A 14 12.87 16.06 14.66
N GLU A 15 13.06 17.18 13.97
CA GLU A 15 13.32 17.22 12.54
C GLU A 15 14.57 16.41 12.19
N LYS A 16 15.67 16.62 12.93
CA LYS A 16 16.90 15.84 12.76
C LYS A 16 16.66 14.35 12.98
N ILE A 17 15.96 13.96 14.03
CA ILE A 17 15.66 12.55 14.31
C ILE A 17 14.84 11.95 13.15
N LEU A 18 13.77 12.60 12.74
CA LEU A 18 12.88 12.10 11.69
C LEU A 18 13.56 12.04 10.32
N ASN A 19 14.41 13.02 9.99
CA ASN A 19 15.19 13.01 8.75
C ASN A 19 16.22 11.86 8.70
N ASN A 20 16.73 11.40 9.84
CA ASN A 20 17.58 10.20 9.90
C ASN A 20 16.78 8.89 9.72
N LEU A 21 15.45 8.95 9.81
CA LEU A 21 14.55 7.80 9.65
C LEU A 21 13.83 7.81 8.30
N ASP A 22 14.21 8.68 7.35
CA ASP A 22 13.54 8.88 6.06
C ASP A 22 13.33 7.57 5.26
N LYS A 23 14.31 6.66 5.32
CA LYS A 23 14.28 5.34 4.68
C LYS A 23 13.64 4.27 5.55
N GLU A 24 13.43 4.54 6.84
CA GLU A 24 12.88 3.61 7.82
C GLU A 24 11.41 3.94 8.10
N ILE A 25 10.57 3.80 7.09
CA ILE A 25 9.17 4.22 7.16
C ILE A 25 8.34 3.57 8.28
N ARG A 26 8.70 2.35 8.72
CA ARG A 26 8.07 1.69 9.87
C ARG A 26 8.39 2.42 11.18
N SER A 27 9.60 2.94 11.30
CA SER A 27 10.05 3.77 12.41
C SER A 27 9.32 5.11 12.39
N LEU A 28 9.21 5.75 11.22
CA LEU A 28 8.41 6.98 11.06
C LEU A 28 6.93 6.77 11.43
N TYR A 29 6.34 5.64 11.04
CA TYR A 29 4.97 5.32 11.42
C TYR A 29 4.82 5.16 12.93
N SER A 30 5.80 4.52 13.59
CA SER A 30 5.83 4.43 15.06
C SER A 30 5.94 5.81 15.71
N CYS A 31 6.80 6.68 15.18
CA CYS A 31 6.93 8.08 15.61
C CYS A 31 5.60 8.84 15.50
N ALA A 32 4.87 8.67 14.40
CA ALA A 32 3.58 9.33 14.19
C ALA A 32 2.53 9.00 15.27
N LEU A 33 2.67 7.86 15.95
CA LEU A 33 1.75 7.41 17.00
C LEU A 33 2.14 7.89 18.41
N VAL A 34 3.32 8.49 18.59
CA VAL A 34 3.83 8.89 19.92
C VAL A 34 3.04 10.07 20.50
N SER A 35 2.80 11.12 19.71
CA SER A 35 2.08 12.32 20.13
C SER A 35 1.64 13.17 18.95
N ARG A 36 0.80 14.20 19.19
CA ARG A 36 0.34 15.14 18.15
C ARG A 36 1.47 15.82 17.38
N HIS A 37 2.51 16.29 18.07
CA HIS A 37 3.64 16.96 17.42
C HIS A 37 4.47 16.00 16.58
N TRP A 38 4.72 14.78 17.08
CA TRP A 38 5.43 13.76 16.32
C TRP A 38 4.63 13.30 15.10
N CYS A 39 3.30 13.20 15.23
CA CYS A 39 2.38 12.95 14.12
C CYS A 39 2.49 14.04 13.04
N GLU A 40 2.35 15.31 13.42
CA GLU A 40 2.39 16.44 12.49
C GLU A 40 3.71 16.54 11.71
N MET A 41 4.84 16.15 12.32
CA MET A 41 6.14 16.14 11.63
C MET A 41 6.43 14.86 10.84
N SER A 42 5.96 13.70 11.32
CA SER A 42 6.23 12.41 10.65
C SER A 42 5.37 12.21 9.42
N ILE A 43 4.10 12.65 9.44
CA ILE A 43 3.15 12.46 8.35
C ILE A 43 3.65 13.05 7.01
N PRO A 44 4.13 14.30 6.94
CA PRO A 44 4.69 14.83 5.70
C PRO A 44 5.82 13.96 5.13
N ILE A 45 6.71 13.44 5.98
CA ILE A 45 7.86 12.61 5.55
C ILE A 45 7.38 11.26 5.01
N ILE A 46 6.46 10.60 5.72
CA ILE A 46 5.87 9.32 5.30
C ILE A 46 5.17 9.45 3.94
N TRP A 47 4.47 10.58 3.73
CA TRP A 47 3.67 10.82 2.54
C TRP A 47 4.45 11.41 1.35
N ARG A 48 5.79 11.56 1.46
CA ARG A 48 6.67 11.86 0.32
C ARG A 48 6.65 10.75 -0.74
N ASN A 49 6.61 9.51 -0.29
CA ASN A 49 6.55 8.33 -1.15
C ASN A 49 5.66 7.25 -0.50
N PRO A 50 4.33 7.45 -0.50
CA PRO A 50 3.40 6.56 0.19
C PRO A 50 3.32 5.18 -0.49
N PHE A 51 3.78 5.06 -1.74
CA PHE A 51 3.69 3.85 -2.56
C PHE A 51 4.94 2.98 -2.53
N SER A 52 6.08 3.47 -2.02
CA SER A 52 7.26 2.61 -1.80
C SER A 52 7.08 1.62 -0.64
N LEU A 53 5.97 1.71 0.07
CA LEU A 53 5.63 0.74 1.12
C LEU A 53 5.25 -0.58 0.46
N TYR A 54 5.87 -1.66 0.89
CA TYR A 54 5.46 -3.03 0.56
C TYR A 54 3.98 -3.35 0.92
N ILE A 55 3.27 -2.43 1.55
CA ILE A 55 1.89 -2.54 2.01
C ILE A 55 1.10 -1.34 1.49
N VAL A 56 1.08 -1.12 0.17
CA VAL A 56 0.10 -0.20 -0.43
C VAL A 56 -1.27 -0.85 -0.29
N LYS A 57 -2.07 -0.36 0.67
CA LYS A 57 -3.49 -0.73 0.72
C LYS A 57 -4.25 0.15 -0.27
N PRO A 58 -5.30 -0.37 -0.95
CA PRO A 58 -6.19 0.45 -1.78
C PRO A 58 -6.75 1.69 -1.04
N THR A 59 -6.82 1.62 0.29
CA THR A 59 -7.24 2.73 1.15
C THR A 59 -6.29 3.93 1.13
N PHE A 60 -5.01 3.76 0.80
CA PHE A 60 -4.07 4.89 0.66
C PHE A 60 -4.40 5.73 -0.56
N ILE A 61 -4.75 5.06 -1.67
CA ILE A 61 -5.15 5.71 -2.91
C ILE A 61 -6.42 6.54 -2.66
N SER A 62 -7.41 5.98 -1.96
CA SER A 62 -8.64 6.72 -1.67
C SER A 62 -8.40 7.92 -0.73
N ILE A 63 -7.56 7.80 0.30
CA ILE A 63 -7.18 8.93 1.17
C ILE A 63 -6.46 10.03 0.36
N TYR A 64 -5.52 9.62 -0.49
CA TYR A 64 -4.76 10.53 -1.34
C TYR A 64 -5.69 11.30 -2.28
N ILE A 65 -6.56 10.59 -3.01
CA ILE A 65 -7.50 11.19 -3.96
C ILE A 65 -8.53 12.07 -3.25
N SER A 66 -9.01 11.67 -2.06
CA SER A 66 -9.89 12.52 -1.25
C SER A 66 -9.24 13.80 -0.75
N SER A 67 -7.91 13.93 -0.84
CA SER A 67 -7.19 15.14 -0.44
C SER A 67 -7.09 16.20 -1.53
N PHE A 68 -7.60 15.91 -2.73
CA PHE A 68 -7.74 16.92 -3.77
C PHE A 68 -8.95 17.80 -3.48
N GLU A 69 -8.72 19.11 -3.37
CA GLU A 69 -9.76 20.10 -3.10
C GLU A 69 -10.79 20.15 -4.25
N ASP A 70 -10.34 20.00 -5.50
CA ASP A 70 -11.15 20.15 -6.71
C ASP A 70 -11.29 18.83 -7.49
N LEU A 71 -11.69 17.75 -6.82
CA LEU A 71 -11.92 16.47 -7.50
C LEU A 71 -13.25 16.49 -8.28
N GLU A 72 -13.17 16.43 -9.60
CA GLU A 72 -14.32 16.34 -10.52
C GLU A 72 -15.21 15.12 -10.23
N ASP A 73 -16.52 15.29 -10.38
CA ASP A 73 -17.50 14.23 -10.11
C ASP A 73 -17.39 13.05 -11.09
N ASP A 74 -16.92 13.29 -12.31
CA ASP A 74 -16.63 12.24 -13.29
C ASP A 74 -15.49 11.34 -12.81
N VAL A 75 -14.43 11.93 -12.24
CA VAL A 75 -13.31 11.18 -11.65
C VAL A 75 -13.79 10.35 -10.45
N LYS A 76 -14.67 10.90 -9.61
CA LYS A 76 -15.28 10.14 -8.50
C LYS A 76 -16.08 8.94 -8.99
N SER A 77 -16.81 9.12 -10.09
CA SER A 77 -17.63 8.07 -10.70
C SER A 77 -16.76 6.94 -11.26
N ILE A 78 -15.69 7.27 -11.98
CA ILE A 78 -14.72 6.30 -12.51
C ILE A 78 -14.09 5.49 -11.38
N LEU A 79 -13.61 6.15 -10.33
CA LEU A 79 -12.97 5.47 -9.19
C LEU A 79 -13.92 4.52 -8.46
N LYS A 80 -15.20 4.89 -8.36
CA LYS A 80 -16.25 4.02 -7.80
C LYS A 80 -16.47 2.76 -8.65
N GLU A 81 -16.39 2.87 -9.98
CA GLU A 81 -16.44 1.73 -10.90
C GLU A 81 -15.29 0.75 -10.65
N TYR A 82 -14.09 1.28 -10.36
CA TYR A 82 -12.93 0.49 -9.93
C TYR A 82 -12.97 0.02 -8.47
N GLY A 83 -14.10 0.21 -7.76
CA GLY A 83 -14.27 -0.23 -6.37
C GLY A 83 -13.55 0.65 -5.33
N ILE A 84 -13.05 1.82 -5.72
CA ILE A 84 -12.40 2.78 -4.82
C ILE A 84 -13.46 3.74 -4.29
N ASN A 85 -13.83 3.57 -3.02
CA ASN A 85 -14.78 4.46 -2.37
C ASN A 85 -14.11 5.72 -1.79
N ILE A 86 -14.46 6.89 -2.32
CA ILE A 86 -13.88 8.19 -1.97
C ILE A 86 -14.81 8.89 -0.95
N ASN A 87 -14.95 8.31 0.25
CA ASN A 87 -15.88 8.82 1.26
C ASN A 87 -15.24 9.72 2.32
N PHE A 88 -13.97 10.12 2.15
CA PHE A 88 -13.31 11.01 3.11
C PHE A 88 -13.66 12.45 2.79
N GLN A 89 -14.73 12.97 3.39
CA GLN A 89 -15.13 14.36 3.16
C GLN A 89 -14.18 15.38 3.79
N ASN A 90 -13.29 14.97 4.71
CA ASN A 90 -12.32 15.85 5.36
C ASN A 90 -11.07 15.06 5.78
N PRO A 91 -10.02 14.98 4.94
CA PRO A 91 -8.78 14.35 5.34
C PRO A 91 -8.10 15.15 6.46
N LEU A 92 -7.47 14.44 7.40
CA LEU A 92 -6.83 15.07 8.57
C LEU A 92 -5.64 15.96 8.17
N PHE A 93 -5.01 15.64 7.05
CA PHE A 93 -3.90 16.39 6.47
C PHE A 93 -4.11 16.57 4.97
N PRO A 94 -3.54 17.61 4.36
CA PRO A 94 -3.55 17.78 2.91
C PRO A 94 -2.53 16.84 2.26
N TYR A 95 -2.80 15.53 2.28
CA TYR A 95 -1.83 14.50 1.89
C TYR A 95 -1.28 14.68 0.48
N VAL A 96 -2.10 15.23 -0.44
CA VAL A 96 -1.68 15.57 -1.81
C VAL A 96 -0.46 16.50 -1.85
N ARG A 97 -0.35 17.43 -0.89
CA ARG A 97 0.73 18.42 -0.84
C ARG A 97 2.07 17.84 -0.40
N PHE A 98 2.07 16.64 0.16
CA PHE A 98 3.29 16.01 0.67
C PHE A 98 3.93 15.06 -0.34
N LEU A 99 3.24 14.71 -1.43
CA LEU A 99 3.74 13.77 -2.40
C LEU A 99 4.93 14.35 -3.16
N GLU A 100 6.07 13.65 -3.10
CA GLU A 100 7.27 13.96 -3.88
C GLU A 100 7.51 12.91 -4.98
N ILE A 101 7.17 11.65 -4.71
CA ILE A 101 7.42 10.52 -5.62
C ILE A 101 6.11 9.75 -5.85
N LEU A 102 5.62 9.78 -7.08
CA LEU A 102 4.53 8.94 -7.56
C LEU A 102 5.11 7.75 -8.34
N SER A 103 5.26 6.59 -7.68
CA SER A 103 5.59 5.34 -8.39
C SER A 103 4.32 4.55 -8.69
N LEU A 104 3.95 4.49 -9.97
CA LEU A 104 2.82 3.68 -10.43
C LEU A 104 3.19 2.19 -10.57
N ASP A 105 4.48 1.87 -10.71
CA ASP A 105 4.96 0.49 -10.83
C ASP A 105 4.62 -0.33 -9.57
N SER A 106 4.60 0.31 -8.40
CA SER A 106 4.18 -0.29 -7.14
C SER A 106 2.69 -0.66 -7.10
N LEU A 107 1.82 0.00 -7.88
CA LEU A 107 0.39 -0.31 -7.91
C LEU A 107 0.09 -1.62 -8.64
N ASN A 108 0.76 -1.85 -9.77
CA ASN A 108 0.59 -3.03 -10.62
C ASN A 108 1.00 -4.34 -9.92
N SER A 109 1.90 -4.25 -8.93
CA SER A 109 2.34 -5.43 -8.17
C SER A 109 1.25 -6.02 -7.27
N SER A 110 0.24 -5.23 -6.86
CA SER A 110 -0.87 -5.71 -6.03
C SER A 110 -1.90 -6.56 -6.79
N GLU A 111 -1.99 -6.38 -8.11
CA GLU A 111 -2.89 -7.12 -9.00
C GLU A 111 -2.40 -8.57 -9.16
N THR A 112 -1.09 -8.75 -9.33
CA THR A 112 -0.48 -10.10 -9.42
C THR A 112 -0.63 -10.94 -8.14
N LEU A 113 -0.72 -10.30 -6.96
CA LEU A 113 -0.95 -11.00 -5.68
C LEU A 113 -2.41 -11.41 -5.45
N SER A 114 -3.37 -10.70 -6.06
CA SER A 114 -4.78 -11.10 -6.00
C SER A 114 -5.07 -12.28 -6.94
N GLU A 115 -4.48 -12.27 -8.14
CA GLU A 115 -4.56 -13.38 -9.11
C GLU A 115 -3.90 -14.66 -8.58
N THR A 116 -2.70 -14.57 -8.00
CA THR A 116 -2.01 -15.72 -7.40
C THR A 116 -2.73 -16.28 -6.16
N ARG A 117 -3.39 -15.43 -5.36
CA ARG A 117 -4.27 -15.88 -4.27
C ARG A 117 -5.52 -16.60 -4.78
N ASN A 118 -6.08 -16.17 -5.91
CA ASN A 118 -7.26 -16.81 -6.51
C ASN A 118 -6.93 -18.18 -7.13
N LEU A 119 -5.76 -18.34 -7.77
CA LEU A 119 -5.28 -19.63 -8.28
C LEU A 119 -4.99 -20.65 -7.16
N ASN A 120 -4.45 -20.22 -6.03
CA ASN A 120 -4.18 -21.09 -4.88
C ASN A 120 -5.45 -21.50 -4.10
N ARG A 121 -6.56 -20.76 -4.23
CA ARG A 121 -7.84 -21.10 -3.58
C ARG A 121 -8.67 -22.12 -4.37
N ASN A 122 -8.41 -22.28 -5.67
CA ASN A 122 -9.17 -23.20 -6.52
C ASN A 122 -8.24 -24.02 -7.43
N PRO A 123 -7.48 -24.98 -6.87
CA PRO A 123 -6.62 -25.84 -7.68
C PRO A 123 -7.46 -26.66 -8.65
N LYS A 124 -7.16 -26.59 -9.96
CA LYS A 124 -7.77 -27.48 -10.97
C LYS A 124 -7.62 -28.94 -10.50
N PRO A 125 -8.69 -29.78 -10.56
CA PRO A 125 -8.58 -31.18 -10.17
C PRO A 125 -7.50 -31.87 -11.01
N ARG A 126 -6.58 -32.58 -10.35
CA ARG A 126 -5.59 -33.42 -11.03
C ARG A 126 -6.32 -34.42 -11.94
N PRO A 127 -5.95 -34.57 -13.22
CA PRO A 127 -6.45 -35.68 -14.03
C PRO A 127 -6.05 -36.99 -13.35
N LYS A 128 -7.03 -37.89 -13.20
CA LYS A 128 -6.80 -39.21 -12.59
C LYS A 128 -5.83 -40.00 -13.47
N PRO A 129 -4.91 -40.78 -12.88
CA PRO A 129 -4.02 -41.65 -13.66
C PRO A 129 -4.87 -42.66 -14.44
N GLU A 130 -4.65 -42.69 -15.75
CA GLU A 130 -5.25 -43.67 -16.65
C GLU A 130 -4.65 -45.05 -16.35
N THR A 131 -5.48 -45.98 -15.90
CA THR A 131 -5.12 -47.39 -15.74
C THR A 131 -5.07 -48.03 -17.13
N SER A 132 -3.92 -47.97 -17.79
CA SER A 132 -3.67 -48.78 -18.99
C SER A 132 -3.33 -50.22 -18.58
N THR A 133 -4.35 -51.08 -18.57
CA THR A 133 -4.17 -52.54 -18.59
C THR A 133 -3.61 -52.94 -19.95
N GLU A 134 -2.29 -53.09 -20.06
CA GLU A 134 -1.66 -53.68 -21.23
C GLU A 134 -1.44 -55.18 -20.96
N THR A 135 -2.30 -56.00 -21.55
CA THR A 135 -2.23 -57.46 -21.50
C THR A 135 -0.98 -57.95 -22.22
N LEU A 136 -0.02 -58.54 -21.48
CA LEU A 136 1.00 -59.42 -22.05
C LEU A 136 0.31 -60.63 -22.72
N LYS A 137 0.43 -60.76 -24.04
CA LYS A 137 0.28 -62.05 -24.73
C LYS A 137 1.67 -62.65 -24.94
N LEU A 138 1.95 -63.76 -24.24
CA LEU A 138 3.11 -64.61 -24.51
C LEU A 138 2.98 -65.31 -25.87
N PRO A 139 4.09 -65.54 -26.59
CA PRO A 139 4.12 -66.35 -27.81
C PRO A 139 4.12 -67.86 -27.46
N LYS A 140 3.33 -68.64 -28.19
CA LYS A 140 3.38 -70.11 -28.15
C LYS A 140 4.55 -70.60 -29.01
N HIS A 141 5.37 -71.49 -28.46
CA HIS A 141 6.34 -72.29 -29.20
C HIS A 141 5.68 -73.59 -29.72
N GLN A 142 6.14 -74.02 -30.91
CA GLN A 142 5.83 -75.21 -31.72
C GLN A 142 4.56 -75.17 -32.58
#